data_AF-A0A841IX91-F1
#
_entry.id   AF-A0A841IX91-F1
#
_cell.length_a   1.000
_cell.length_b   1.000
_cell.length_c   1.000
_cell.angle_alpha   90.00
_cell.angle_beta   90.00
_cell.angle_gamma   90.00
#
_symmetry.space_group_name_H-M   'P 1'
#
loop_
_entity.id
_entity.type
_entity.pdbx_description
1 polymer ?
#
loop_
_entity_poly.entity_id
_entity_poly.type
_entity_poly.pdbx_seq_one_letter_code
_entity_poly.pdbx_strand_id
1 'polypeptide(L)'
;MTDTPHTDPAAEPTAEELAAASYIRPLEELPSNWTVKGDPKILTPSISALSPDDQKVVMERAGSADPEAVHAALITVLREKSVDARLLCGAGEGTTALERTALEQMSNLRQLAKEADRIDAELADVVEHRTEYVDGRPVAVPVYRYNRDARTAREARLDEIRHNMVLIAGIEGQKDLDDAARADVRHARNVRQQLAEREEAKALGEKILRDERIKAQAETYAKHHRQTIN
;
A
#
# COMPACT_ATOMS: atom_id res chain seq x y z
N MET A 1 -11.63 6.23 -40.55
CA MET A 1 -12.42 5.50 -39.55
C MET A 1 -11.51 4.42 -39.01
N THR A 2 -10.80 4.72 -37.93
CA THR A 2 -10.06 3.72 -37.16
C THR A 2 -11.09 3.00 -36.31
N ASP A 3 -11.33 1.73 -36.64
CA ASP A 3 -12.20 0.84 -35.91
C ASP A 3 -11.53 0.57 -34.55
N THR A 4 -11.82 1.39 -33.55
CA THR A 4 -11.29 1.19 -32.20
C THR A 4 -11.95 -0.09 -31.68
N PRO A 5 -11.19 -1.16 -31.40
CA PRO A 5 -11.77 -2.42 -30.97
C PRO A 5 -12.58 -2.18 -29.70
N HIS A 6 -13.90 -2.37 -29.80
CA HIS A 6 -14.80 -2.29 -28.67
C HIS A 6 -14.48 -3.47 -27.74
N THR A 7 -13.66 -3.21 -26.74
CA THR A 7 -13.26 -4.22 -25.76
C THR A 7 -14.35 -4.26 -24.71
N ASP A 8 -15.12 -5.34 -24.66
CA ASP A 8 -16.18 -5.52 -23.66
C ASP A 8 -15.58 -5.37 -22.24
N PRO A 9 -16.02 -4.38 -21.44
CA PRO A 9 -15.51 -4.20 -20.09
C PRO A 9 -15.77 -5.40 -19.18
N ALA A 10 -16.73 -6.27 -19.51
CA ALA A 10 -17.07 -7.49 -18.78
C ALA A 10 -16.25 -8.72 -19.21
N ALA A 11 -15.49 -8.66 -20.31
CA ALA A 11 -14.64 -9.77 -20.74
C ALA A 11 -13.51 -10.04 -19.72
N GLU A 12 -13.03 -11.27 -19.65
CA GLU A 12 -11.88 -11.58 -18.80
C GLU A 12 -10.65 -10.72 -19.19
N PRO A 13 -9.86 -10.24 -18.21
CA PRO A 13 -8.58 -9.58 -18.47
C PRO A 13 -7.63 -10.47 -19.27
N THR A 14 -7.00 -9.92 -20.29
CA THR A 14 -5.94 -10.61 -21.03
C THR A 14 -4.67 -10.72 -20.17
N ALA A 15 -3.78 -11.66 -20.50
CA ALA A 15 -2.51 -11.81 -19.80
C ALA A 15 -1.63 -10.56 -19.88
N GLU A 16 -1.66 -9.83 -21.00
CA GLU A 16 -0.92 -8.58 -21.17
C GLU A 16 -1.47 -7.45 -20.28
N GLU A 17 -2.81 -7.34 -20.19
CA GLU A 17 -3.44 -6.35 -19.30
C GLU A 17 -3.18 -6.65 -17.83
N LEU A 18 -3.20 -7.92 -17.44
CA LEU A 18 -2.84 -8.34 -16.09
C LEU A 18 -1.38 -8.02 -15.80
N ALA A 19 -0.45 -8.36 -16.70
CA ALA A 19 0.96 -8.05 -16.51
C ALA A 19 1.21 -6.55 -16.34
N ALA A 20 0.50 -5.70 -17.09
CA ALA A 20 0.56 -4.25 -16.94
C ALA A 20 -0.03 -3.75 -15.61
N ALA A 21 -1.12 -4.36 -15.13
CA ALA A 21 -1.78 -4.02 -13.87
C ALA A 21 -1.07 -4.60 -12.63
N SER A 22 -0.25 -5.64 -12.78
CA SER A 22 0.51 -6.27 -11.71
C SER A 22 1.70 -5.45 -11.21
N TYR A 23 1.98 -4.30 -11.82
CA TYR A 23 3.06 -3.42 -11.37
C TYR A 23 2.65 -2.68 -10.10
N ILE A 24 3.41 -2.92 -9.02
CA ILE A 24 3.29 -2.19 -7.75
C ILE A 24 4.45 -1.20 -7.66
N ARG A 25 4.14 0.09 -7.48
CA ARG A 25 5.18 1.11 -7.28
C ARG A 25 6.00 0.84 -6.01
N PRO A 26 7.28 1.24 -5.97
CA PRO A 26 8.05 1.28 -4.73
C PRO A 26 7.30 2.04 -3.64
N LEU A 27 7.45 1.61 -2.39
CA LEU A 27 6.70 2.15 -1.25
C LEU A 27 6.89 3.67 -1.12
N GLU A 28 8.08 4.19 -1.45
CA GLU A 28 8.44 5.61 -1.42
C GLU A 28 7.67 6.45 -2.45
N GLU A 29 7.16 5.82 -3.51
CA GLU A 29 6.43 6.45 -4.62
C GLU A 29 4.90 6.34 -4.48
N LEU A 30 4.40 5.46 -3.59
CA LEU A 30 2.96 5.24 -3.40
C LEU A 30 2.28 6.45 -2.75
N PRO A 31 1.20 7.03 -3.30
CA PRO A 31 0.54 8.18 -2.69
C PRO A 31 0.26 7.94 -1.19
N SER A 32 0.56 8.92 -0.35
CA SER A 32 0.30 8.84 1.09
C SER A 32 -0.91 9.70 1.44
N ASN A 33 -1.73 9.23 2.40
CA ASN A 33 -2.81 10.03 2.97
C ASN A 33 -2.31 11.21 3.82
N TRP A 34 -1.02 11.27 4.12
CA TRP A 34 -0.45 12.31 4.96
C TRP A 34 0.21 13.40 4.12
N THR A 35 -0.21 14.63 4.36
CA THR A 35 0.41 15.83 3.82
C THR A 35 1.23 16.50 4.91
N VAL A 36 2.52 16.72 4.63
CA VAL A 36 3.38 17.51 5.53
C VAL A 36 2.90 18.95 5.46
N LYS A 37 2.32 19.45 6.57
CA LYS A 37 1.94 20.86 6.69
C LYS A 37 3.18 21.69 7.04
N GLY A 38 3.44 22.73 6.25
CA GLY A 38 4.55 23.67 6.45
C GLY A 38 5.60 23.58 5.36
N ASP A 39 6.71 24.30 5.54
CA ASP A 39 7.87 24.27 4.65
C ASP A 39 8.94 23.37 5.29
N PRO A 40 9.00 22.07 4.96
CA PRO A 40 9.99 21.17 5.55
C PRO A 40 11.37 21.54 5.01
N LYS A 41 12.02 22.50 5.66
CA LYS A 41 13.47 22.66 5.51
C LYS A 41 14.10 21.39 6.05
N ILE A 42 14.59 20.56 5.15
CA ILE A 42 15.37 19.36 5.48
C ILE A 42 16.67 19.86 6.11
N LEU A 43 16.60 20.14 7.42
CA LEU A 43 17.79 20.23 8.25
C LEU A 43 18.41 18.85 8.26
N THR A 44 19.72 18.80 8.05
CA THR A 44 20.51 17.57 8.17
C THR A 44 20.08 16.86 9.46
N PRO A 45 19.57 15.62 9.39
CA PRO A 45 19.00 14.96 10.55
C PRO A 45 20.07 14.83 11.63
N SER A 46 19.73 15.22 12.85
CA SER A 46 20.61 15.08 14.01
C SER A 46 20.13 13.95 14.91
N ILE A 47 21.05 13.16 15.45
CA ILE A 47 20.76 12.10 16.41
C ILE A 47 20.06 12.64 17.66
N SER A 48 20.36 13.88 18.06
CA SER A 48 19.74 14.53 19.23
C SER A 48 18.25 14.82 19.06
N ALA A 49 17.74 14.79 17.83
CA ALA A 49 16.31 14.98 17.55
C ALA A 49 15.51 13.67 17.71
N LEU A 50 16.17 12.54 17.89
CA LEU A 50 15.53 11.23 18.11
C LEU A 50 15.18 11.01 19.58
N SER A 51 14.27 10.07 19.83
CA SER A 51 13.98 9.59 21.18
C SER A 51 15.21 8.92 21.82
N PRO A 52 15.36 8.89 23.16
CA PRO A 52 16.52 8.29 23.82
C PRO A 52 16.79 6.83 23.43
N ASP A 53 15.74 6.05 23.18
CA ASP A 53 15.90 4.65 22.79
C ASP A 53 16.34 4.52 21.33
N ASP A 54 15.83 5.36 20.44
CA ASP A 54 16.28 5.41 19.05
C ASP A 54 17.74 5.88 18.93
N GLN A 55 18.17 6.78 19.82
CA GLN A 55 19.57 7.19 19.90
C GLN A 55 20.47 5.99 20.24
N LYS A 56 20.07 5.13 21.19
CA LYS A 56 20.82 3.90 21.52
C LYS A 56 20.91 2.98 20.32
N VAL A 57 19.82 2.76 19.60
CA VAL A 57 19.80 1.89 18.40
C VAL A 57 20.75 2.43 17.32
N VAL A 58 20.76 3.74 17.08
CA VAL A 58 21.68 4.36 16.12
C VAL A 58 23.13 4.17 16.56
N MET A 59 23.44 4.39 17.83
CA MET A 59 24.80 4.23 18.36
C MET A 59 25.27 2.76 18.37
N GLU A 60 24.40 1.81 18.72
CA GLU A 60 24.70 0.37 18.63
C GLU A 60 24.99 -0.05 17.20
N ARG A 61 24.17 0.39 16.23
CA ARG A 61 24.39 0.09 14.81
C ARG A 61 25.64 0.75 14.23
N ALA A 62 25.96 1.96 14.68
CA ALA A 62 27.17 2.65 14.26
C ALA A 62 28.44 1.94 14.76
N GLY A 63 28.35 1.23 15.90
CA GLY A 63 29.45 0.46 16.50
C GLY A 63 30.67 1.31 16.91
N SER A 64 30.59 2.63 16.76
CA SER A 64 31.67 3.58 16.95
C SER A 64 31.12 5.00 17.17
N ALA A 65 31.97 5.90 17.66
CA ALA A 65 31.66 7.33 17.81
C ALA A 65 32.05 8.15 16.57
N ASP A 66 32.42 7.49 15.46
CA ASP A 66 32.80 8.17 14.23
C ASP A 66 31.57 8.87 13.61
N PRO A 67 31.62 10.20 13.34
CA PRO A 67 30.48 10.94 12.82
C PRO A 67 29.89 10.37 11.52
N GLU A 68 30.72 9.84 10.62
CA GLU A 68 30.24 9.25 9.36
C GLU A 68 29.47 7.95 9.59
N ALA A 69 30.01 7.05 10.42
CA ALA A 69 29.33 5.81 10.81
C ALA A 69 28.00 6.09 11.52
N VAL A 70 27.98 7.06 12.45
CA VAL A 70 26.76 7.49 13.16
C VAL A 70 25.74 8.06 12.19
N HIS A 71 26.16 8.91 11.25
CA HIS A 71 25.25 9.48 10.26
C HIS A 71 24.68 8.42 9.30
N ALA A 72 25.48 7.45 8.87
CA ALA A 72 25.02 6.32 8.05
C ALA A 72 24.00 5.44 8.79
N ALA A 73 24.25 5.14 10.07
CA ALA A 73 23.31 4.42 10.93
C ALA A 73 22.01 5.21 11.14
N LEU A 74 22.12 6.53 11.37
CA LEU A 74 20.99 7.44 11.50
C LEU A 74 20.08 7.44 10.26
N ILE A 75 20.67 7.56 9.06
CA ILE A 75 19.90 7.50 7.81
C ILE A 75 19.17 6.15 7.70
N THR A 76 19.84 5.06 8.05
CA THR A 76 19.24 3.71 7.98
C THR A 76 18.04 3.60 8.92
N VAL A 77 18.18 4.03 10.18
CA VAL A 77 17.08 4.01 11.16
C VAL A 77 15.92 4.91 10.71
N LEU A 78 16.22 6.09 10.18
CA LEU A 78 15.18 7.00 9.66
C LEU A 78 14.45 6.40 8.45
N ARG A 79 15.16 5.71 7.56
CA ARG A 79 14.54 5.00 6.43
C ARG A 79 13.60 3.90 6.92
N GLU A 80 14.03 3.06 7.86
CA GLU A 80 13.18 2.04 8.47
C GLU A 80 11.93 2.65 9.12
N LYS A 81 12.08 3.71 9.91
CA LYS A 81 10.94 4.41 10.50
C LYS A 81 10.04 5.08 9.46
N SER A 82 10.57 5.53 8.33
CA SER A 82 9.76 6.10 7.26
C SER A 82 8.86 5.05 6.59
N VAL A 83 9.37 3.83 6.42
CA VAL A 83 8.59 2.67 5.95
C VAL A 83 7.48 2.36 6.95
N ASP A 84 7.81 2.35 8.25
CA ASP A 84 6.85 2.11 9.32
C ASP A 84 5.71 3.13 9.31
N ALA A 85 6.09 4.41 9.24
CA ALA A 85 5.13 5.50 9.17
C ALA A 85 4.23 5.34 7.95
N ARG A 86 4.78 4.95 6.80
CA ARG A 86 4.00 4.76 5.56
C ARG A 86 2.99 3.63 5.69
N LEU A 87 3.40 2.48 6.23
CA LEU A 87 2.51 1.35 6.47
C LEU A 87 1.38 1.69 7.45
N LEU A 88 1.66 2.53 8.46
CA LEU A 88 0.65 3.02 9.40
C LEU A 88 -0.31 4.05 8.79
N CYS A 89 0.17 4.89 7.87
CA CYS A 89 -0.65 5.91 7.22
C CYS A 89 -1.57 5.34 6.13
N GLY A 90 -1.22 4.18 5.57
CA GLY A 90 -1.99 3.50 4.54
C GLY A 90 -1.92 4.17 3.16
N ALA A 91 -2.68 3.61 2.22
CA ALA A 91 -2.72 4.02 0.82
C ALA A 91 -3.46 5.35 0.62
N GLY A 92 -2.82 6.29 -0.09
CA GLY A 92 -3.34 7.60 -0.47
C GLY A 92 -4.39 7.59 -1.58
N GLU A 93 -4.95 8.77 -1.87
CA GLU A 93 -5.71 8.99 -3.11
C GLU A 93 -4.80 8.80 -4.34
N GLY A 94 -5.29 8.13 -5.39
CA GLY A 94 -4.52 7.78 -6.59
C GLY A 94 -3.67 6.50 -6.48
N THR A 95 -3.80 5.76 -5.39
CA THR A 95 -3.26 4.40 -5.24
C THR A 95 -4.20 3.40 -5.90
N THR A 96 -3.66 2.44 -6.66
CA THR A 96 -4.49 1.42 -7.33
C THR A 96 -5.06 0.41 -6.33
N ALA A 97 -6.02 -0.42 -6.75
CA ALA A 97 -6.58 -1.46 -5.88
C ALA A 97 -5.50 -2.48 -5.49
N LEU A 98 -4.67 -2.91 -6.44
CA LEU A 98 -3.55 -3.82 -6.17
C LEU A 98 -2.58 -3.25 -5.13
N GLU A 99 -2.15 -2.01 -5.32
CA GLU A 99 -1.23 -1.33 -4.42
C GLU A 99 -1.80 -1.17 -3.00
N ARG A 100 -3.11 -0.90 -2.91
CA ARG A 100 -3.82 -0.82 -1.62
C ARG A 100 -3.84 -2.18 -0.92
N THR A 101 -4.18 -3.24 -1.63
CA THR A 101 -4.17 -4.61 -1.08
C THR A 101 -2.77 -5.03 -0.64
N ALA A 102 -1.74 -4.73 -1.45
CA ALA A 102 -0.34 -5.02 -1.09
C ALA A 102 0.09 -4.27 0.17
N LEU A 103 -0.22 -2.98 0.28
CA LEU A 103 0.04 -2.16 1.48
C LEU A 103 -0.67 -2.72 2.72
N GLU A 104 -1.92 -3.15 2.58
CA GLU A 104 -2.70 -3.75 3.65
C GLU A 104 -2.08 -5.08 4.12
N GLN A 105 -1.71 -5.96 3.20
CA GLN A 105 -1.00 -7.21 3.52
C GLN A 105 0.33 -6.93 4.25
N MET A 106 1.13 -5.97 3.77
CA MET A 106 2.38 -5.57 4.44
C MET A 106 2.14 -5.03 5.85
N SER A 107 1.09 -4.22 6.04
CA SER A 107 0.71 -3.68 7.35
C SER A 107 0.29 -4.80 8.31
N ASN A 108 -0.55 -5.74 7.83
CA ASN A 108 -1.02 -6.88 8.62
C ASN A 108 0.13 -7.81 9.02
N LEU A 109 0.99 -8.18 8.08
CA LEU A 109 2.19 -8.99 8.36
C LEU A 109 3.08 -8.33 9.41
N ARG A 110 3.26 -7.02 9.31
CA ARG A 110 4.05 -6.25 10.28
C ARG A 110 3.42 -6.26 11.67
N GLN A 111 2.10 -6.05 11.77
CA GLN A 111 1.40 -6.07 13.06
C GLN A 111 1.48 -7.45 13.71
N LEU A 112 1.28 -8.50 12.93
CA LEU A 112 1.42 -9.89 13.37
C LEU A 112 2.85 -10.20 13.82
N ALA A 113 3.87 -9.78 13.07
CA ALA A 113 5.27 -9.95 13.45
C ALA A 113 5.60 -9.26 14.79
N LYS A 114 5.15 -8.01 14.97
CA LYS A 114 5.32 -7.30 16.26
C LYS A 114 4.61 -7.99 17.41
N GLU A 115 3.42 -8.54 17.17
CA GLU A 115 2.69 -9.28 18.18
C GLU A 115 3.41 -10.59 18.53
N ALA A 116 3.94 -11.31 17.54
CA ALA A 116 4.76 -12.50 17.73
C ALA A 116 6.01 -12.20 18.55
N ASP A 117 6.80 -11.19 18.17
CA ASP A 117 8.01 -10.78 18.89
C ASP A 117 7.70 -10.42 20.35
N ARG A 118 6.59 -9.72 20.59
CA ARG A 118 6.13 -9.40 21.94
C ARG A 118 5.80 -10.68 22.73
N ILE A 119 5.07 -11.62 22.14
CA ILE A 119 4.70 -12.88 22.82
C ILE A 119 5.92 -13.74 23.07
N ASP A 120 6.87 -13.81 22.12
CA ASP A 120 8.13 -14.52 22.29
C ASP A 120 8.96 -13.92 23.44
N ALA A 121 9.03 -12.59 23.53
CA ALA A 121 9.67 -11.91 24.66
C ALA A 121 8.95 -12.19 26.00
N GLU A 122 7.61 -12.20 26.01
CA GLU A 122 6.81 -12.55 27.18
C GLU A 122 7.05 -14.01 27.64
N LEU A 123 7.17 -14.95 26.70
CA LEU A 123 7.41 -16.38 26.96
C LEU A 123 8.84 -16.65 27.45
N ALA A 124 9.80 -15.81 27.05
CA ALA A 124 11.19 -15.86 27.46
C ALA A 124 11.47 -15.14 28.80
N ASP A 125 10.53 -14.35 29.32
CA ASP A 125 10.73 -13.57 30.54
C ASP A 125 10.88 -14.47 31.78
N VAL A 126 12.07 -14.44 32.39
CA VAL A 126 12.40 -15.19 33.61
C VAL A 126 12.30 -14.26 34.81
N VAL A 127 11.41 -14.60 35.75
CA VAL A 127 11.16 -13.78 36.94
C VAL A 127 12.17 -14.08 38.05
N GLU A 128 12.44 -15.37 38.27
CA GLU A 128 13.37 -15.81 39.31
C GLU A 128 14.05 -17.12 38.88
N HIS A 129 15.13 -17.48 39.57
CA HIS A 129 15.77 -18.79 39.41
C HIS A 129 15.58 -19.58 40.69
N ARG A 130 14.94 -20.75 40.57
CA ARG A 130 14.78 -21.68 41.69
C ARG A 130 15.97 -22.63 41.73
N THR A 131 16.53 -22.86 42.92
CA THR A 131 17.55 -23.90 43.08
C THR A 131 16.88 -25.25 43.22
N GLU A 132 17.15 -26.16 42.30
CA GLU A 132 16.73 -27.57 42.37
C GLU A 132 17.95 -28.47 42.47
N TYR A 133 17.82 -29.63 43.10
CA TYR A 133 18.93 -30.58 43.24
C TYR A 133 18.72 -31.75 42.29
N VAL A 134 19.54 -31.79 41.23
CA VAL A 134 19.58 -32.90 40.27
C VAL A 134 20.87 -33.66 40.53
N ASP A 135 20.77 -34.97 40.82
CA ASP A 135 21.90 -35.84 41.20
C ASP A 135 22.75 -35.30 42.38
N GLY A 136 22.09 -34.65 43.35
CA GLY A 136 22.74 -34.08 44.53
C GLY A 136 23.53 -32.79 44.29
N ARG A 137 23.49 -32.23 43.08
CA ARG A 137 24.11 -30.93 42.76
C ARG A 137 23.05 -29.84 42.61
N PRO A 138 23.25 -28.65 43.20
CA PRO A 138 22.34 -27.53 43.01
C PRO A 138 22.43 -27.02 41.57
N VAL A 139 21.29 -26.95 40.89
CA VAL A 139 21.12 -26.39 39.55
C VAL A 139 20.11 -25.25 39.63
N ALA A 140 20.44 -24.11 39.02
CA ALA A 140 19.52 -22.99 38.91
C ALA A 140 18.55 -23.24 37.74
N VAL A 141 17.27 -23.42 38.05
CA VAL A 141 16.18 -23.63 37.09
C VAL A 141 15.42 -22.32 36.94
N PRO A 142 15.26 -21.78 35.71
CA PRO A 142 14.52 -20.55 35.49
C PRO A 142 13.02 -20.75 35.75
N VAL A 143 12.42 -19.83 36.50
CA VAL A 143 10.98 -19.72 36.69
C VAL A 143 10.48 -18.59 35.81
N TYR A 144 9.78 -18.97 34.73
CA TYR A 144 9.21 -18.03 33.77
C TYR A 144 8.02 -17.27 34.35
N ARG A 145 7.81 -16.03 33.88
CA ARG A 145 6.64 -15.20 34.24
C ARG A 145 5.32 -15.93 34.00
N TYR A 146 5.23 -16.64 32.87
CA TYR A 146 4.06 -17.40 32.50
C TYR A 146 4.36 -18.90 32.54
N ASN A 147 3.50 -19.62 33.25
CA ASN A 147 3.62 -21.05 33.54
C ASN A 147 2.26 -21.75 33.38
N ARG A 148 2.30 -23.05 33.04
CA ARG A 148 1.13 -23.91 32.78
C ARG A 148 0.17 -23.29 31.75
N ASP A 149 -1.13 -23.23 32.06
CA ASP A 149 -2.20 -22.81 31.14
C ASP A 149 -1.97 -21.42 30.54
N ALA A 150 -1.41 -20.49 31.31
CA ALA A 150 -1.11 -19.13 30.83
C ALA A 150 0.03 -19.10 29.80
N ARG A 151 0.94 -20.08 29.87
CA ARG A 151 1.99 -20.30 28.88
C ARG A 151 1.42 -20.99 27.64
N THR A 152 0.65 -22.07 27.83
CA THR A 152 -0.02 -22.80 26.75
C THR A 152 -0.91 -21.88 25.90
N ALA A 153 -1.66 -20.97 26.54
CA ALA A 153 -2.51 -20.02 25.82
C ALA A 153 -1.70 -19.03 24.95
N ARG A 154 -0.52 -18.61 25.42
CA ARG A 154 0.39 -17.74 24.66
C ARG A 154 1.06 -18.48 23.51
N GLU A 155 1.52 -19.71 23.74
CA GLU A 155 2.07 -20.58 22.70
C GLU A 155 1.01 -20.83 21.61
N ALA A 156 -0.24 -21.12 21.99
CA ALA A 156 -1.34 -21.27 21.03
C ALA A 156 -1.62 -19.98 20.23
N ARG A 157 -1.60 -18.80 20.89
CA ARG A 157 -1.75 -17.51 20.19
C ARG A 157 -0.58 -17.25 19.22
N LEU A 158 0.64 -17.60 19.61
CA LEU A 158 1.82 -17.47 18.75
C LEU A 158 1.71 -18.37 17.51
N ASP A 159 1.24 -19.61 17.68
CA ASP A 159 1.01 -20.53 16.55
C ASP A 159 -0.10 -20.02 15.62
N GLU A 160 -1.17 -19.45 16.17
CA GLU A 160 -2.23 -18.78 15.40
C GLU A 160 -1.67 -17.61 14.58
N ILE A 161 -0.85 -16.75 15.20
CA ILE A 161 -0.21 -15.62 14.50
C ILE A 161 0.68 -16.12 13.37
N ARG A 162 1.52 -17.13 13.61
CA ARG A 162 2.38 -17.74 12.59
C ARG A 162 1.57 -18.32 11.44
N HIS A 163 0.46 -18.99 11.75
CA HIS A 163 -0.46 -19.50 10.73
C HIS A 163 -1.03 -18.37 9.87
N ASN A 164 -1.54 -17.30 10.50
CA ASN A 164 -2.09 -16.15 9.78
C ASN A 164 -1.04 -15.46 8.90
N MET A 165 0.21 -15.34 9.37
CA MET A 165 1.31 -14.81 8.55
C MET A 165 1.55 -15.68 7.31
N VAL A 166 1.49 -17.02 7.44
CA VAL A 166 1.63 -17.95 6.32
C VAL A 166 0.47 -17.83 5.32
N LEU A 167 -0.77 -17.61 5.79
CA LEU A 167 -1.92 -17.40 4.90
C LEU A 167 -1.75 -16.12 4.07
N ILE A 168 -1.39 -15.00 4.72
CA ILE A 168 -1.19 -13.72 4.05
C ILE A 168 0.01 -13.76 3.09
N ALA A 169 1.10 -14.42 3.45
CA ALA A 169 2.27 -14.54 2.57
C ALA A 169 2.13 -15.67 1.51
N GLY A 170 1.07 -16.47 1.61
CA GLY A 170 0.88 -17.68 0.82
C GLY A 170 -0.14 -17.52 -0.31
N ILE A 171 -0.82 -18.62 -0.61
CA ILE A 171 -1.76 -18.71 -1.74
C ILE A 171 -2.94 -17.76 -1.58
N GLU A 172 -3.45 -17.59 -0.35
CA GLU A 172 -4.59 -16.72 -0.10
C GLU A 172 -4.22 -15.25 -0.36
N GLY A 173 -3.09 -14.79 0.18
CA GLY A 173 -2.62 -13.43 -0.11
C GLY A 173 -2.31 -13.20 -1.58
N GLN A 174 -1.72 -14.18 -2.28
CA GLN A 174 -1.51 -14.07 -3.72
C GLN A 174 -2.83 -13.94 -4.49
N LYS A 175 -3.84 -14.72 -4.11
CA LYS A 175 -5.17 -14.65 -4.72
C LYS A 175 -5.80 -13.26 -4.55
N ASP A 176 -5.68 -12.68 -3.35
CA ASP A 176 -6.20 -11.33 -3.08
C ASP A 176 -5.52 -10.27 -3.96
N LEU A 177 -4.21 -10.41 -4.19
CA LEU A 177 -3.46 -9.55 -5.12
C LEU A 177 -3.92 -9.75 -6.57
N ASP A 178 -4.12 -10.98 -7.01
CA ASP A 178 -4.59 -11.29 -8.36
C ASP A 178 -6.00 -10.72 -8.61
N ASP A 179 -6.90 -10.85 -7.63
CA ASP A 179 -8.24 -10.30 -7.70
C ASP A 179 -8.25 -8.76 -7.70
N ALA A 180 -7.33 -8.13 -6.97
CA ALA A 180 -7.12 -6.69 -6.98
C ALA A 180 -6.54 -6.19 -8.32
N ALA A 181 -5.56 -6.90 -8.90
CA ALA A 181 -5.02 -6.58 -10.23
C ALA A 181 -6.12 -6.66 -11.31
N ARG A 182 -6.99 -7.68 -11.24
CA ARG A 182 -8.16 -7.79 -12.12
C ARG A 182 -9.13 -6.61 -11.94
N ALA A 183 -9.32 -6.14 -10.71
CA ALA A 183 -10.14 -4.97 -10.44
C ALA A 183 -9.54 -3.70 -11.07
N ASP A 184 -8.22 -3.53 -11.02
CA ASP A 184 -7.51 -2.42 -11.66
C ASP A 184 -7.67 -2.45 -13.20
N VAL A 185 -7.54 -3.63 -13.83
CA VAL A 185 -7.80 -3.77 -15.28
C VAL A 185 -9.23 -3.34 -15.64
N ARG A 186 -10.23 -3.84 -14.90
CA ARG A 186 -11.63 -3.47 -15.14
C ARG A 186 -11.85 -1.98 -14.98
N HIS A 187 -11.25 -1.38 -13.94
CA HIS A 187 -11.32 0.06 -13.73
C HIS A 187 -10.71 0.85 -14.90
N ALA A 188 -9.52 0.46 -15.35
CA ALA A 188 -8.86 1.09 -16.49
C ALA A 188 -9.67 0.99 -17.78
N ARG A 189 -10.28 -0.18 -18.07
CA ARG A 189 -11.17 -0.36 -19.22
C ARG A 189 -12.39 0.56 -19.14
N ASN A 190 -13.05 0.62 -17.98
CA ASN A 190 -14.20 1.49 -17.76
C ASN A 190 -13.86 2.97 -17.98
N VAL A 191 -12.71 3.42 -17.47
CA VAL A 191 -12.26 4.80 -17.68
C VAL A 191 -12.01 5.10 -19.16
N ARG A 192 -11.34 4.19 -19.88
CA ARG A 192 -11.10 4.35 -21.33
C ARG A 192 -12.41 4.40 -22.12
N GLN A 193 -13.36 3.52 -21.80
CA GLN A 193 -14.67 3.52 -22.45
C GLN A 193 -15.42 4.84 -22.20
N GLN A 194 -15.46 5.32 -20.96
CA GLN A 194 -16.10 6.60 -20.64
C GLN A 194 -15.45 7.78 -21.36
N LEU A 195 -14.12 7.75 -21.57
CA LEU A 195 -13.43 8.78 -22.34
C LEU A 195 -13.82 8.71 -23.82
N ALA A 196 -13.85 7.52 -24.41
CA ALA A 196 -14.27 7.33 -25.81
C ALA A 196 -15.72 7.79 -26.03
N GLU A 197 -16.65 7.38 -25.14
CA GLU A 197 -18.06 7.81 -25.19
C GLU A 197 -18.20 9.34 -25.08
N ARG A 198 -17.38 9.98 -24.23
CA ARG A 198 -17.36 11.46 -24.11
C ARG A 198 -16.83 12.13 -25.37
N GLU A 199 -15.83 11.56 -26.03
CA GLU A 199 -15.29 12.08 -27.29
C GLU A 199 -16.29 11.94 -28.44
N GLU A 200 -16.95 10.78 -28.55
CA GLU A 200 -18.01 10.54 -29.52
C GLU A 200 -19.21 11.48 -29.30
N ALA A 201 -19.63 11.66 -28.04
CA ALA A 201 -20.70 12.59 -27.68
C ALA A 201 -20.36 14.04 -28.08
N LYS A 202 -19.11 14.48 -27.89
CA LYS A 202 -18.63 15.80 -28.34
C LYS A 202 -18.69 15.92 -29.86
N ALA A 203 -18.17 14.94 -30.59
CA ALA A 203 -18.16 14.94 -32.05
C ALA A 203 -19.59 14.97 -32.63
N LEU A 204 -20.51 14.20 -32.04
CA LEU A 204 -21.92 14.19 -32.43
C LEU A 204 -22.60 15.53 -32.12
N GLY A 205 -22.31 16.13 -30.96
CA GLY A 205 -22.78 17.48 -30.61
C GLY A 205 -22.32 18.54 -31.61
N GLU A 206 -21.04 18.53 -32.00
CA GLU A 206 -20.51 19.45 -33.02
C GLU A 206 -21.19 19.28 -34.39
N LYS A 207 -21.47 18.03 -34.77
CA LYS A 207 -22.19 17.72 -36.02
C LYS A 207 -23.62 18.26 -35.99
N ILE A 208 -24.35 18.07 -34.89
CA ILE A 208 -25.71 18.62 -34.75
C ILE A 208 -25.70 20.15 -34.86
N LEU A 209 -24.79 20.82 -34.15
CA LEU A 209 -24.66 22.29 -34.21
C LEU A 209 -24.30 22.79 -35.61
N ARG A 210 -23.58 22.00 -36.40
CA ARG A 210 -23.28 22.31 -37.80
C ARG A 210 -24.53 22.15 -38.67
N ASP A 211 -25.26 21.06 -38.50
CA ASP A 211 -26.48 20.77 -39.27
C ASP A 211 -27.57 21.81 -38.98
N GLU A 212 -27.73 22.23 -37.73
CA GLU A 212 -28.62 23.32 -37.32
C GLU A 212 -28.25 24.66 -37.98
N ARG A 213 -26.96 25.02 -38.01
CA ARG A 213 -26.47 26.23 -38.68
C ARG A 213 -26.75 26.20 -40.18
N ILE A 214 -26.50 25.07 -40.84
CA ILE A 214 -26.78 24.89 -42.27
C ILE A 214 -28.28 25.03 -42.53
N LYS A 215 -29.13 24.39 -41.71
CA LYS A 215 -30.58 24.47 -41.85
C LYS A 215 -31.10 25.90 -41.67
N ALA A 216 -30.62 26.62 -40.66
CA ALA A 216 -30.99 28.03 -40.44
C ALA A 216 -30.60 28.93 -41.61
N GLN A 217 -29.39 28.74 -42.18
CA GLN A 217 -28.96 29.47 -43.38
C GLN A 217 -29.83 29.15 -44.61
N ALA A 218 -30.16 27.88 -44.83
CA ALA A 218 -31.02 27.45 -45.93
C ALA A 218 -32.43 28.03 -45.82
N GLU A 219 -33.01 28.09 -44.61
CA GLU A 219 -34.32 28.71 -44.38
C GLU A 219 -34.31 30.23 -44.66
N THR A 220 -33.27 30.94 -44.23
CA THR A 220 -33.10 32.38 -44.56
C THR A 220 -32.97 32.61 -46.06
N TYR A 221 -32.17 31.78 -46.75
CA TYR A 221 -32.02 31.87 -48.21
C TYR A 221 -33.35 31.61 -48.93
N ALA A 222 -34.10 30.57 -48.53
CA ALA A 222 -35.41 30.25 -49.10
C ALA A 222 -36.42 31.38 -48.91
N LYS A 223 -36.41 32.07 -47.76
CA LYS A 223 -37.27 33.25 -47.52
C LYS A 223 -36.94 34.40 -48.47
N HIS A 224 -35.66 34.75 -48.62
CA HIS A 224 -35.24 35.82 -49.55
C HIS A 224 -35.53 35.47 -51.02
N HIS A 225 -35.39 34.20 -51.42
CA HIS A 225 -35.65 33.81 -52.79
C HIS A 225 -37.15 33.82 -53.14
N ARG A 226 -38.04 33.48 -52.18
CA ARG A 226 -39.49 33.62 -52.36
C ARG A 226 -39.94 35.08 -52.49
N GLN A 227 -39.26 36.01 -51.82
CA GLN A 227 -39.55 37.44 -51.91
C GLN A 227 -39.09 38.09 -53.21
N THR A 228 -38.17 37.46 -53.95
CA THR A 228 -37.66 37.97 -55.24
C THR A 228 -38.40 37.42 -56.45
N ILE A 229 -39.21 36.37 -56.28
CA ILE A 229 -40.01 35.73 -57.33
C ILE A 229 -41.46 36.25 -57.35
N ASN A 230 -41.92 36.89 -56.27
CA ASN A 230 -43.19 37.62 -56.20
C ASN A 230 -42.97 39.12 -56.44
#